data_AF-A0A016XKZ9-F1
#
_entry.id   AF-A0A016XKZ9-F1
#
_cell.length_a   1.000
_cell.length_b   1.000
_cell.length_c   1.000
_cell.angle_alpha   90.00
_cell.angle_beta   90.00
_cell.angle_gamma   90.00
#
_symmetry.space_group_name_H-M   'P 1'
#
loop_
_entity.id
_entity.type
_entity.pdbx_description
1 polymer ?
#
loop_
_entity_poly.entity_id
_entity_poly.type
_entity_poly.pdbx_seq_one_letter_code
_entity_poly.pdbx_strand_id
1 'polypeptide(L)'
;MLSPRFLLLVSLCLGLPAHATEEVQAGQGGFCLFELPEDGGKRRYINLNIVQYVEVGKDDFKIVYGGGALGSGHESKFALKSPDEGQALMERLLKTARACAH
;
A
#
# COMPACT_ATOMS: atom_id res chain seq x y z
N MET A 1 26.21 -64.97 -22.98
CA MET A 1 26.99 -64.19 -22.00
C MET A 1 26.50 -62.74 -22.08
N LEU A 2 25.64 -62.36 -21.13
CA LEU A 2 24.98 -61.05 -21.07
C LEU A 2 25.97 -60.01 -20.53
N SER A 3 26.28 -58.99 -21.32
CA SER A 3 27.19 -57.88 -20.98
C SER A 3 26.36 -56.63 -20.62
N PRO A 4 26.75 -55.83 -19.62
CA PRO A 4 25.85 -54.98 -18.83
C PRO A 4 25.53 -53.67 -19.58
N ARG A 5 24.61 -53.75 -20.54
CA ARG A 5 24.01 -52.61 -21.25
C ARG A 5 22.77 -52.06 -20.53
N PHE A 6 22.77 -52.05 -19.20
CA PHE A 6 21.56 -51.75 -18.44
C PHE A 6 21.89 -50.99 -17.17
N LEU A 7 22.23 -49.71 -17.28
CA LEU A 7 22.06 -48.70 -16.24
C LEU A 7 22.56 -47.37 -16.76
N LEU A 8 21.62 -46.48 -17.07
CA LEU A 8 21.64 -45.01 -16.94
C LEU A 8 20.69 -44.38 -17.97
N LEU A 9 19.41 -44.69 -17.78
CA LEU A 9 18.32 -43.78 -18.15
C LEU A 9 17.90 -43.08 -16.86
N VAL A 10 17.48 -41.82 -17.00
CA VAL A 10 16.96 -40.90 -15.96
C VAL A 10 18.04 -40.01 -15.30
N SER A 11 18.42 -38.95 -16.00
CA SER A 11 18.66 -37.64 -15.36
C SER A 11 18.89 -36.57 -16.43
N LEU A 12 17.80 -36.00 -16.95
CA LEU A 12 17.87 -34.69 -17.63
C LEU A 12 16.50 -33.99 -17.67
N CYS A 13 15.89 -33.79 -16.50
CA CYS A 13 14.69 -32.96 -16.37
C CYS A 13 14.85 -31.92 -15.25
N LEU A 14 15.95 -31.17 -15.20
CA LEU A 14 16.08 -30.03 -14.29
C LEU A 14 16.96 -28.95 -14.94
N GLY A 15 16.36 -28.19 -15.85
CA GLY A 15 17.05 -27.07 -16.51
C GLY A 15 16.12 -25.94 -16.92
N LEU A 16 14.90 -25.89 -16.39
CA LEU A 16 14.10 -24.67 -16.49
C LEU A 16 14.68 -23.69 -15.47
N PRO A 17 15.06 -22.46 -15.86
CA PRO A 17 15.26 -21.42 -14.87
C PRO A 17 13.92 -21.27 -14.18
N ALA A 18 13.84 -21.75 -12.95
CA ALA A 18 12.84 -21.25 -12.04
C ALA A 18 13.11 -19.74 -12.00
N HIS A 19 12.31 -18.97 -12.72
CA HIS A 19 12.03 -17.61 -12.31
C HIS A 19 11.49 -17.78 -10.90
N ALA A 20 12.39 -17.75 -9.92
CA ALA A 20 12.03 -17.39 -8.58
C ALA A 20 11.43 -16.00 -8.75
N THR A 21 10.10 -15.96 -8.90
CA THR A 21 9.35 -14.88 -8.31
C THR A 21 9.75 -14.94 -6.86
N GLU A 22 10.77 -14.16 -6.49
CA GLU A 22 10.86 -13.65 -5.15
C GLU A 22 9.51 -12.98 -4.95
N GLU A 23 8.59 -13.69 -4.29
CA GLU A 23 7.55 -13.04 -3.55
C GLU A 23 8.32 -12.09 -2.66
N VAL A 24 8.32 -10.81 -3.06
CA VAL A 24 8.79 -9.73 -2.21
C VAL A 24 7.95 -9.91 -0.96
N GLN A 25 8.52 -10.55 0.05
CA GLN A 25 7.94 -10.58 1.37
C GLN A 25 7.78 -9.11 1.70
N ALA A 26 6.53 -8.65 1.70
CA ALA A 26 6.20 -7.31 2.12
C ALA A 26 6.68 -7.23 3.56
N GLY A 27 7.90 -6.73 3.74
CA GLY A 27 8.34 -6.29 5.05
C GLY A 27 7.31 -5.29 5.56
N GLN A 28 7.28 -5.09 6.87
CA GLN A 28 6.60 -3.96 7.48
C GLN A 28 7.23 -2.62 7.04
N GLY A 29 7.14 -2.30 5.74
CA GLY A 29 7.94 -1.30 5.03
C GLY A 29 7.38 -0.94 3.64
N GLY A 30 6.17 -1.38 3.31
CA GLY A 30 5.43 -0.90 2.14
C GLY A 30 4.72 0.44 2.40
N PHE A 31 4.47 1.21 1.35
CA PHE A 31 3.59 2.38 1.45
C PHE A 31 2.15 1.94 1.77
N CYS A 32 1.53 2.51 2.80
CA CYS A 32 0.08 2.44 2.99
C CYS A 32 -0.57 3.63 2.28
N LEU A 33 -0.83 3.49 0.97
CA LEU A 33 -1.33 4.61 0.17
C LEU A 33 -2.83 4.81 0.31
N PHE A 34 -3.23 6.05 0.57
CA PHE A 34 -4.62 6.49 0.51
C PHE A 34 -4.79 7.57 -0.55
N GLU A 35 -5.75 7.38 -1.45
CA GLU A 35 -6.10 8.36 -2.48
C GLU A 35 -6.95 9.49 -1.90
N LEU A 36 -6.44 10.71 -2.03
CA LEU A 36 -7.16 11.92 -1.67
C LEU A 36 -8.22 12.27 -2.72
N PRO A 37 -9.28 13.00 -2.35
CA PRO A 37 -10.16 13.64 -3.32
C PRO A 37 -9.34 14.42 -4.37
N GLU A 38 -9.79 14.37 -5.62
CA GLU A 38 -9.11 15.03 -6.73
C GLU A 38 -9.10 16.55 -6.52
N ASP A 39 -7.92 17.15 -6.67
CA ASP A 39 -7.70 18.59 -6.54
C ASP A 39 -6.89 19.06 -7.75
N GLY A 40 -7.47 19.98 -8.52
CA GLY A 40 -6.81 20.61 -9.68
C GLY A 40 -6.38 19.62 -10.78
N GLY A 41 -7.16 18.56 -11.04
CA GLY A 41 -6.87 17.60 -12.11
C GLY A 41 -5.76 16.59 -11.78
N LYS A 42 -5.31 16.55 -10.52
CA LYS A 42 -4.25 15.64 -10.06
C LYS A 42 -4.80 14.67 -9.02
N ARG A 43 -4.47 13.39 -9.22
CA ARG A 43 -4.65 12.36 -8.19
C ARG A 43 -3.46 12.38 -7.25
N ARG A 44 -3.71 12.60 -5.97
CA ARG A 44 -2.68 12.61 -4.93
C ARG A 44 -2.90 11.44 -3.99
N TYR A 45 -1.81 10.76 -3.67
CA TYR A 45 -1.80 9.66 -2.70
C TYR A 45 -0.93 10.09 -1.51
N ILE A 46 -1.42 9.84 -0.30
CA ILE A 46 -0.65 10.04 0.94
C ILE A 46 -0.32 8.70 1.58
N ASN A 47 0.83 8.62 2.25
CA ASN A 47 1.18 7.44 3.04
C ASN A 47 0.55 7.57 4.44
N LEU A 48 -0.37 6.67 4.78
CA LEU A 48 -1.04 6.66 6.08
C LEU A 48 -0.07 6.36 7.24
N ASN A 49 1.09 5.75 6.98
CA ASN A 49 2.10 5.47 8.02
C ASN A 49 2.72 6.74 8.64
N ILE A 50 2.51 7.91 8.03
CA ILE A 50 3.01 9.21 8.52
C ILE A 50 1.88 10.20 8.85
N VAL A 51 0.62 9.74 8.88
CA VAL A 51 -0.51 10.59 9.30
C VAL A 51 -0.44 10.81 10.80
N GLN A 52 -0.50 12.08 11.21
CA GLN A 52 -0.51 12.45 12.63
C GLN A 52 -1.93 12.54 13.17
N TYR A 53 -2.82 13.23 12.44
CA TYR A 53 -4.22 13.38 12.83
C TYR A 53 -5.11 13.73 11.64
N VAL A 54 -6.41 13.55 11.85
CA VAL A 54 -7.49 13.88 10.91
C VAL A 54 -8.52 14.73 11.64
N GLU A 55 -8.96 15.83 11.02
CA GLU A 55 -10.06 16.66 11.50
C GLU A 55 -11.24 16.54 10.53
N VAL A 56 -12.44 16.31 11.08
CA VAL A 56 -13.70 16.30 10.33
C VAL A 56 -14.54 17.48 10.83
N GLY A 57 -14.56 18.54 10.04
CA GLY A 57 -15.40 19.71 10.27
C GLY A 57 -16.79 19.53 9.66
N LYS A 58 -17.61 20.58 9.79
CA LYS A 58 -18.94 20.62 9.19
C LYS A 58 -18.86 20.68 7.66
N ASP A 59 -17.95 21.49 7.15
CA ASP A 59 -17.81 21.83 5.73
C ASP A 59 -16.42 21.49 5.19
N ASP A 60 -15.55 20.88 6.00
CA ASP A 60 -14.19 20.52 5.60
C ASP A 60 -13.71 19.20 6.20
N PHE A 61 -12.72 18.62 5.52
CA PHE A 61 -12.00 17.44 5.97
C PHE A 61 -10.50 17.71 5.81
N LYS A 62 -9.74 17.50 6.87
CA LYS A 62 -8.31 17.81 6.91
C LYS A 62 -7.51 16.61 7.38
N ILE A 63 -6.41 16.33 6.68
CA ILE A 63 -5.43 15.31 7.05
C ILE A 63 -4.08 15.99 7.22
N VAL A 64 -3.46 15.78 8.38
CA VAL A 64 -2.11 16.27 8.68
C VAL A 64 -1.15 15.09 8.78
N TYR A 65 -0.06 15.17 8.04
CA TYR A 65 0.90 14.09 7.88
C TYR A 65 2.32 14.62 7.70
N GLY A 66 3.33 13.77 7.94
CA GLY A 66 4.74 14.16 7.93
C GLY A 66 5.19 14.62 9.33
N GLY A 67 6.11 15.60 9.41
CA GLY A 67 6.43 16.28 10.67
C GLY A 67 7.02 15.42 11.80
N GLY A 68 8.08 14.64 11.52
CA GLY A 68 8.99 14.17 12.57
C GLY A 68 9.70 15.34 13.28
N ALA A 69 10.76 15.08 14.06
CA ALA A 69 11.46 16.06 14.92
C ALA A 69 11.93 17.38 14.25
N LEU A 70 11.80 17.53 12.93
CA LEU A 70 12.23 18.68 12.13
C LEU A 70 11.09 19.51 11.51
N GLY A 71 9.82 19.25 11.85
CA GLY A 71 8.72 20.20 11.59
C GLY A 71 8.24 20.35 10.14
N SER A 72 8.58 19.44 9.22
CA SER A 72 8.03 19.42 7.84
C SER A 72 6.64 18.79 7.77
N GLY A 73 5.68 19.36 8.52
CA GLY A 73 4.28 18.96 8.44
C GLY A 73 3.69 19.33 7.08
N HIS A 74 2.89 18.44 6.52
CA HIS A 74 2.07 18.69 5.35
C HIS A 74 0.59 18.60 5.74
N GLU A 75 -0.22 19.38 5.04
CA GLU A 75 -1.67 19.39 5.20
C GLU A 75 -2.32 19.13 3.85
N SER A 76 -3.37 18.31 3.86
CA SER A 76 -4.35 18.29 2.79
C SER A 76 -5.73 18.58 3.37
N LYS A 77 -6.37 19.63 2.84
CA LYS A 77 -7.69 20.10 3.26
C LYS A 77 -8.63 20.12 2.06
N PHE A 78 -9.83 19.58 2.24
CA PHE A 78 -10.86 19.50 1.20
C PHE A 78 -12.17 20.10 1.73
N ALA A 79 -12.93 20.76 0.85
CA ALA A 79 -14.28 21.18 1.16
C ALA A 79 -15.24 19.99 1.04
N LEU A 80 -16.12 19.83 2.03
CA LEU A 80 -17.19 18.85 2.02
C LEU A 80 -18.46 19.49 1.45
N LYS A 81 -19.20 18.73 0.64
CA LYS A 81 -20.51 19.11 0.11
C LYS A 81 -21.63 18.77 1.09
N SER A 82 -21.38 17.81 1.98
CA SER A 82 -22.30 17.41 3.03
C SER A 82 -21.57 16.72 4.20
N PRO A 83 -22.19 16.65 5.39
CA PRO A 83 -21.65 15.86 6.51
C PRO A 83 -21.44 14.39 6.17
N ASP A 84 -22.33 13.80 5.35
CA ASP A 84 -22.24 12.40 4.92
C ASP A 84 -20.98 12.12 4.10
N GLU A 85 -20.51 13.10 3.32
CA GLU A 85 -19.25 12.98 2.57
C GLU A 85 -18.05 12.88 3.52
N GLY A 86 -18.03 13.66 4.61
CA GLY A 86 -16.99 13.58 5.63
C GLY A 86 -16.97 12.21 6.32
N GLN A 87 -18.15 11.69 6.66
CA GLN A 87 -18.28 10.36 7.25
C GLN A 87 -17.81 9.26 6.29
N ALA A 88 -18.22 9.31 5.03
CA ALA A 88 -17.81 8.34 4.01
C ALA A 88 -16.28 8.37 3.77
N LEU A 89 -15.67 9.56 3.78
CA LEU A 89 -14.21 9.72 3.67
C LEU A 89 -13.49 9.10 4.88
N MET A 90 -13.98 9.37 6.09
CA MET A 90 -13.43 8.79 7.33
C MET A 90 -13.52 7.26 7.31
N GLU A 91 -14.67 6.70 6.93
CA GLU A 91 -14.85 5.25 6.82
C GLU A 91 -13.89 4.61 5.81
N ARG A 92 -13.69 5.25 4.66
CA ARG A 92 -12.76 4.79 3.62
C ARG A 92 -11.32 4.83 4.11
N LEU A 93 -10.94 5.90 4.83
CA LEU A 93 -9.62 6.04 5.44
C LEU A 93 -9.37 4.94 6.48
N LEU A 94 -10.32 4.70 7.39
CA LEU A 94 -10.24 3.64 8.39
C LEU A 94 -10.17 2.25 7.76
N LYS A 95 -10.97 1.99 6.71
CA LYS A 95 -10.92 0.73 5.97
C LYS A 95 -9.55 0.49 5.35
N THR A 96 -8.96 1.54 4.76
CA THR A 96 -7.63 1.47 4.15
C THR A 96 -6.55 1.23 5.20
N ALA A 97 -6.58 1.98 6.32
CA ALA A 97 -5.62 1.81 7.40
C ALA A 97 -5.64 0.39 7.99
N ARG A 98 -6.83 -0.19 8.19
CA ARG A 98 -6.98 -1.59 8.68
C ARG A 98 -6.39 -2.60 7.70
N ALA A 99 -6.49 -2.35 6.39
CA ALA A 99 -5.92 -3.21 5.37
C ALA A 99 -4.38 -3.12 5.30
N CYS A 100 -3.77 -2.09 5.88
CA CYS A 100 -2.31 -1.95 5.95
C CYS A 100 -1.70 -2.51 7.23
N ALA A 101 -2.50 -2.85 8.24
CA ALA A 101 -2.02 -3.40 9.50
C ALA A 101 -1.65 -4.88 9.32
N HIS A 102 -0.39 -5.14 8.99
CA HIS A 102 0.22 -6.47 8.88
C HIS A 102 1.53 -6.52 9.66
#